data_AF-A0A962HG13-F1
#
_entry.id   AF-A0A962HG13-F1
#
_cell.length_a   1.000
_cell.length_b   1.000
_cell.length_c   1.000
_cell.angle_alpha   90.00
_cell.angle_beta   90.00
_cell.angle_gamma   90.00
#
_symmetry.space_group_name_H-M   'P 1'
#
loop_
_entity.id
_entity.type
_entity.pdbx_description
1 polymer ?
#
loop_
_entity_poly.entity_id
_entity_poly.type
_entity_poly.pdbx_seq_one_letter_code
_entity_poly.pdbx_strand_id
1 'polypeptide(L)' 'TIVHEQASEMLPEFVLAMKHKLGLSKLLSTLHVYPTLSEANKYTSGVWKKNRAPGKILSIAERIHRWRRNQG' A
#
# COMPACT_ATOMS: atom_id res chain seq x y z
N THR A 1 -7.22 -14.07 2.97
CA THR A 1 -8.65 -14.42 2.85
C THR A 1 -9.46 -13.15 3.03
N ILE A 2 -10.47 -12.95 2.18
CA ILE A 2 -11.36 -11.78 2.21
C ILE A 2 -12.77 -12.31 2.48
N VAL A 3 -13.49 -11.71 3.41
CA VAL A 3 -14.88 -12.07 3.73
C VAL A 3 -15.71 -10.79 3.68
N HIS A 4 -16.62 -10.73 2.71
CA HIS A 4 -17.53 -9.62 2.47
C HIS A 4 -18.60 -10.07 1.46
N GLU A 5 -19.77 -9.42 1.45
CA GLU A 5 -20.87 -9.74 0.53
C GLU A 5 -20.45 -9.63 -0.94
N GLN A 6 -19.63 -8.64 -1.28
CA GLN A 6 -19.08 -8.40 -2.62
C GLN A 6 -17.58 -8.70 -2.72
N ALA A 7 -17.06 -9.69 -1.97
CA ALA A 7 -15.63 -10.03 -1.99
C ALA A 7 -15.11 -10.42 -3.40
N SER A 8 -16.01 -10.87 -4.28
CA SER A 8 -15.71 -11.18 -5.69
C SER A 8 -15.13 -9.98 -6.47
N GLU A 9 -15.48 -8.74 -6.11
CA GLU A 9 -14.98 -7.53 -6.79
C GLU A 9 -13.51 -7.24 -6.42
N MET A 10 -13.06 -7.70 -5.25
CA MET A 10 -11.71 -7.43 -4.73
C MET A 10 -10.69 -8.50 -5.11
N LEU A 11 -11.13 -9.74 -5.31
CA LEU A 11 -10.27 -10.88 -5.63
C LEU A 11 -9.48 -10.76 -6.96
N PRO A 12 -10.02 -10.20 -8.06
CA PRO A 12 -9.37 -10.20 -9.35
C PRO A 12 -7.98 -9.55 -9.34
N GLU A 13 -7.80 -8.47 -8.59
CA GLU A 13 -6.51 -7.79 -8.50
C GLU A 13 -5.44 -8.65 -7.80
N PHE A 14 -5.83 -9.38 -6.75
CA PHE A 14 -4.94 -10.32 -6.06
C PHE A 14 -4.61 -11.52 -6.95
N VAL A 15 -5.60 -12.06 -7.67
CA VAL A 15 -5.39 -13.16 -8.62
C VAL A 15 -4.44 -12.74 -9.75
N LEU A 16 -4.63 -11.55 -10.31
CA LEU A 16 -3.74 -10.98 -11.31
C LEU A 16 -2.32 -10.80 -10.76
N ALA A 17 -2.19 -10.25 -9.56
CA ALA A 17 -0.91 -10.09 -8.90
C ALA A 17 -0.20 -11.44 -8.67
N MET A 18 -0.92 -12.47 -8.22
CA MET A 18 -0.36 -13.82 -8.07
C MET A 18 0.06 -14.42 -9.41
N LYS A 19 -0.78 -14.31 -10.43
CA LYS A 19 -0.52 -14.83 -11.79
C LYS A 19 0.74 -14.24 -12.39
N HIS A 20 0.94 -12.93 -12.21
CA HIS A 20 2.08 -12.20 -12.76
C HIS A 20 3.23 -12.00 -11.76
N LYS A 21 3.18 -12.66 -10.59
CA LYS A 21 4.18 -12.55 -9.51
C LYS A 21 4.47 -11.10 -9.11
N LEU A 22 3.44 -10.26 -9.11
CA LEU A 22 3.50 -8.87 -8.66
C LEU A 22 3.38 -8.82 -7.14
N GLY A 23 4.31 -8.13 -6.47
CA GLY A 23 4.23 -7.90 -5.03
C GLY A 23 3.20 -6.83 -4.65
N LEU A 24 2.84 -6.77 -3.36
CA LEU A 24 1.90 -5.76 -2.83
C LEU A 24 2.36 -4.31 -3.06
N SER A 25 3.66 -4.06 -3.19
CA SER A 25 4.16 -2.74 -3.59
C SER A 25 3.64 -2.30 -4.95
N LYS A 26 3.50 -3.22 -5.92
CA LYS A 26 2.99 -2.91 -7.25
C LYS A 26 1.47 -2.73 -7.21
N LEU A 27 0.77 -3.58 -6.45
CA LEU A 27 -0.66 -3.46 -6.21
C LEU A 27 -1.01 -2.10 -5.61
N LEU A 28 -0.27 -1.63 -4.60
CA LEU A 28 -0.43 -0.30 -4.00
C LEU A 28 -0.31 0.86 -5.02
N SER A 29 0.53 0.69 -6.05
CA SER A 29 0.76 1.71 -7.08
C SER A 29 -0.27 1.67 -8.22
N THR A 30 -1.18 0.71 -8.23
CA THR A 30 -2.26 0.61 -9.22
C THR A 30 -3.37 1.64 -8.94
N LEU A 31 -4.06 2.08 -9.99
CA LEU A 31 -5.28 2.88 -9.86
C LEU A 31 -6.42 1.99 -9.37
N HIS A 32 -6.99 2.35 -8.23
CA HIS A 32 -8.21 1.73 -7.70
C HIS A 32 -9.34 2.75 -7.86
N VAL A 33 -10.48 2.30 -8.38
CA VAL A 33 -11.61 3.17 -8.71
C VAL A 33 -12.29 3.68 -7.44
N TYR A 34 -12.65 4.97 -7.39
CA TYR A 34 -13.42 5.58 -6.31
C TYR A 34 -14.85 5.90 -6.75
N PRO A 35 -15.87 5.68 -5.89
CA PRO A 35 -15.85 5.02 -4.58
C PRO A 35 -16.18 3.52 -4.71
N THR A 36 -15.19 2.61 -4.60
CA THR A 36 -15.43 1.16 -4.72
C THR A 36 -14.68 0.32 -3.68
N LEU A 37 -15.11 -0.92 -3.48
CA LEU A 37 -14.46 -1.86 -2.56
C LEU A 37 -13.03 -2.21 -2.96
N SER A 38 -12.65 -2.03 -4.22
CA SER A 38 -11.25 -2.19 -4.67
C SER A 38 -10.30 -1.27 -3.90
N GLU A 39 -10.74 -0.13 -3.37
CA GLU A 39 -9.90 0.70 -2.50
C GLU A 39 -9.37 -0.04 -1.26
N ALA A 40 -10.11 -1.01 -0.72
CA ALA A 40 -9.65 -1.81 0.41
C ALA A 40 -8.40 -2.64 0.06
N ASN A 41 -8.18 -3.01 -1.21
CA ASN A 41 -6.94 -3.66 -1.66
C ASN A 41 -5.74 -2.70 -1.59
N LYS A 42 -5.94 -1.44 -1.98
CA LYS A 42 -4.95 -0.37 -1.85
C LYS A 42 -4.57 -0.17 -0.39
N TYR A 43 -5.56 -0.06 0.50
CA TYR A 43 -5.32 0.14 1.93
C TYR A 43 -4.56 -1.04 2.54
N THR A 44 -4.96 -2.27 2.22
CA THR A 44 -4.27 -3.49 2.68
C THR A 44 -2.81 -3.50 2.24
N SER A 45 -2.54 -3.16 0.97
CA SER A 45 -1.18 -3.05 0.43
C SER A 45 -0.37 -1.93 1.10
N GLY A 46 -1.03 -0.84 1.48
CA GLY A 46 -0.44 0.27 2.22
C GLY A 46 0.01 -0.14 3.62
N VAL A 47 -0.85 -0.83 4.38
CA VAL A 47 -0.51 -1.36 5.71
C VAL A 47 0.66 -2.34 5.62
N TRP A 48 0.63 -3.24 4.64
CA TRP A 48 1.73 -4.18 4.40
C TRP A 48 3.07 -3.46 4.14
N LYS A 49 3.05 -2.39 3.32
CA LYS A 49 4.25 -1.61 2.99
C LYS A 49 4.75 -0.83 4.20
N LYS A 50 3.85 -0.25 4.99
CA LYS A 50 4.18 0.46 6.25
C LYS A 50 4.87 -0.48 7.24
N ASN A 51 4.34 -1.69 7.43
CA ASN A 51 4.90 -2.67 8.36
C ASN A 51 6.27 -3.23 7.91
N ARG A 52 6.63 -3.07 6.64
CA ARG A 52 7.93 -3.47 6.06
C ARG A 52 8.86 -2.31 5.78
N ALA A 53 8.50 -1.10 6.20
CA ALA A 53 9.34 0.06 5.97
C ALA A 53 10.63 -0.02 6.80
N PRO A 54 11.81 0.26 6.21
CA PRO A 54 13.09 0.17 6.92
C PRO A 54 13.26 1.32 7.93
N GLY A 55 13.25 0.99 9.23
CA GLY A 55 13.30 1.98 10.32
C GLY A 55 14.52 2.90 10.32
N LYS A 56 15.71 2.40 9.93
CA LYS A 56 16.94 3.21 9.85
C LYS A 56 16.85 4.33 8.80
N ILE A 57 16.20 4.07 7.67
CA ILE A 57 16.05 5.08 6.63
C ILE A 57 15.02 6.12 7.07
N LEU A 58 13.96 5.69 7.76
CA LEU A 58 12.96 6.60 8.31
C LEU A 58 13.55 7.53 9.37
N SER A 59 14.46 7.06 10.23
CA SER A 59 15.09 7.94 11.24
C SER A 59 16.03 8.98 10.62
N ILE A 60 16.75 8.61 9.55
CA ILE A 60 17.55 9.56 8.76
C ILE A 60 16.63 10.60 8.11
N ALA A 61 15.56 10.15 7.45
CA ALA A 61 14.58 11.03 6.81
C ALA A 61 13.98 12.01 7.84
N GLU A 62 13.61 11.53 9.01
CA GLU A 62 13.07 12.34 10.10
C GLU A 62 14.08 13.41 10.58
N ARG A 63 15.37 13.05 10.71
CA ARG A 63 16.44 13.99 11.05
C ARG A 63 16.61 15.08 9.98
N ILE A 64 16.57 14.71 8.70
CA ILE A 64 16.62 15.67 7.59
C ILE A 64 15.39 16.59 7.60
N HIS A 65 14.17 16.04 7.77
CA HIS A 65 12.94 16.83 7.83
C HIS A 65 12.93 17.79 9.02
N ARG A 66 13.44 17.40 10.20
CA ARG A 66 13.63 18.31 11.34
C ARG A 66 14.59 19.45 11.01
N TRP A 67 15.75 19.14 10.43
CA TRP A 67 16.74 20.15 10.05
C TRP A 67 16.19 21.15 9.02
N ARG A 68 15.38 20.70 8.05
CA ARG A 68 14.73 21.58 7.06
C ARG A 68 13.62 22.44 7.66
N ARG A 69 12.85 21.91 8.62
CA ARG A 69 11.78 22.69 9.29
C ARG A 69 12.32 23.76 10.24
N ASN A 70 13.52 23.57 10.80
CA ASN A 70 14.18 24.53 11.69
C ASN A 70 15.06 25.57 10.95
N GLN A 71 15.03 25.59 9.61
CA GLN A 71 15.77 26.55 8.77
C GLN A 71 14.87 27.64 8.16
N GLY A 72 13.64 27.78 8.67
CA GLY A 72 12.80 28.97 8.48
C GLY A 72 12.68 29.71 9.81
#